data_AF-A0A352WN99-F1
#
_entry.id   AF-A0A352WN99-F1
#
_cell.length_a   1.000
_cell.length_b   1.000
_cell.length_c   1.000
_cell.angle_alpha   90.00
_cell.angle_beta   90.00
_cell.angle_gamma   90.00
#
_symmetry.space_group_name_H-M   'P 1'
#
loop_
_entity.id
_entity.type
_entity.pdbx_description
1 polymer ?
#
loop_
_entity_poly.entity_id
_entity_poly.type
_entity_poly.pdbx_seq_one_letter_code
_entity_poly.pdbx_strand_id
1 'polypeptide(L)'
;MVVRPLPRLERQTLRSRCLFESRKIRSLVCVRRHRKIPPQRMSNSSFDYRIQGMQHIGVATSDMDHSLKFFRQLFGMDIPFFDSIQAAPLMDSHTRGETITKRASMVMNLQGGCAFEVLRADSFEPVPAGWEIAPGDLGITTIQMKTRD
;
A
#
# COMPACT_ATOMS: atom_id res chain seq x y z
N MET A 1 6.41 -18.67 4.73
CA MET A 1 7.78 -18.23 4.41
C MET A 1 8.64 -18.36 5.68
N VAL A 2 9.51 -19.38 5.76
CA VAL A 2 10.48 -19.47 6.87
C VAL A 2 11.70 -18.66 6.44
N VAL A 3 11.72 -17.38 6.81
CA VAL A 3 12.91 -16.55 6.68
C VAL A 3 13.87 -17.00 7.79
N ARG A 4 15.04 -17.53 7.42
CA ARG A 4 16.09 -17.80 8.42
C ARG A 4 16.53 -16.46 9.02
N PRO A 5 16.60 -16.33 10.36
CA PRO A 5 17.03 -15.09 10.98
C PRO A 5 18.50 -14.84 10.62
N LEU A 6 18.76 -13.76 9.88
CA LEU A 6 20.11 -13.24 9.69
C LEU A 6 20.47 -12.40 10.93
N PRO A 7 21.73 -12.45 11.41
CA PRO A 7 22.17 -11.66 12.55
C PRO A 7 22.02 -10.16 12.26
N ARG A 8 21.44 -9.44 13.22
CA ARG A 8 21.09 -8.02 13.14
C ARG A 8 22.35 -7.18 12.99
N LEU A 9 22.49 -6.48 11.86
CA LEU A 9 23.59 -5.53 11.63
C LEU A 9 23.32 -4.26 12.44
N GLU A 10 24.15 -3.95 13.45
CA GLU A 10 24.05 -2.70 14.20
C GLU A 10 24.32 -1.51 13.27
N ARG A 11 23.35 -0.58 13.16
CA ARG A 11 23.51 0.67 12.41
C ARG A 11 23.84 1.82 13.35
N GLN A 12 25.03 2.38 13.17
CA GLN A 12 25.44 3.69 13.71
C GLN A 12 24.52 4.78 13.15
N THR A 13 23.95 5.60 14.04
CA THR A 13 23.05 6.71 13.69
C THR A 13 23.82 8.02 13.58
N LEU A 14 24.06 8.50 12.35
CA LEU A 14 24.47 9.88 12.10
C LEU A 14 23.23 10.73 11.85
N ARG A 15 22.81 11.51 12.87
CA ARG A 15 21.70 12.46 12.77
C ARG A 15 22.19 13.77 12.14
N SER A 16 21.74 14.10 10.94
CA SER A 16 21.82 15.47 10.40
C SER A 16 20.55 16.24 10.77
N ARG A 17 20.72 17.33 11.53
CA ARG A 17 19.65 18.28 11.88
C ARG A 17 19.29 19.10 10.64
N CYS A 18 18.04 19.04 10.18
CA CYS A 18 17.51 19.97 9.18
C CYS A 18 16.69 21.05 9.90
N LEU A 19 17.16 22.30 9.85
CA LEU A 19 16.49 23.48 10.41
C LEU A 19 15.42 23.96 9.44
N PHE A 20 14.17 24.04 9.93
CA PHE A 20 13.01 24.56 9.22
C PHE A 20 12.90 26.06 9.47
N GLU A 21 13.01 26.89 8.43
CA GLU A 21 12.88 28.35 8.56
C GLU A 21 11.61 28.83 7.84
N SER A 22 10.70 29.42 8.60
CA SER A 22 9.44 30.00 8.15
C SER A 22 9.67 31.41 7.57
N ARG A 23 9.21 31.67 6.34
CA ARG A 23 9.09 33.04 5.81
C ARG A 23 7.69 33.30 5.28
N LYS A 24 7.07 34.33 5.86
CA LYS A 24 5.75 34.89 5.55
C LYS A 24 5.91 35.98 4.49
N ILE A 25 5.29 35.86 3.30
CA ILE A 25 5.24 36.97 2.32
C ILE A 25 3.84 37.10 1.68
N ARG A 26 3.31 38.31 1.91
CA ARG A 26 2.30 39.14 1.23
C ARG A 26 1.60 38.59 -0.03
N SER A 27 0.28 38.69 0.00
CA SER A 27 -0.65 38.52 -1.13
C SER A 27 -0.31 39.46 -2.30
N LEU A 28 0.04 38.87 -3.44
CA LEU A 28 0.14 39.54 -4.73
C LEU A 28 -1.05 39.10 -5.59
N VAL A 29 -1.98 40.01 -5.90
CA VAL A 29 -3.07 39.74 -6.83
C VAL A 29 -2.49 39.75 -8.25
N CYS A 30 -2.36 38.57 -8.85
CA CYS A 30 -1.93 38.40 -10.24
C CYS A 30 -3.16 38.48 -11.18
N VAL A 31 -3.32 39.61 -11.87
CA VAL A 31 -4.30 39.74 -12.95
C VAL A 31 -3.78 38.97 -14.18
N ARG A 32 -4.29 37.75 -14.40
CA ARG A 32 -3.97 36.94 -15.58
C ARG A 32 -4.59 37.57 -16.83
N ARG A 33 -3.78 38.25 -17.64
CA ARG A 33 -4.13 38.51 -19.06
C ARG A 33 -4.33 37.15 -19.75
N HIS A 34 -5.51 36.93 -20.35
CA HIS A 34 -5.77 35.79 -21.22
C HIS A 34 -4.78 35.80 -22.39
N ARG A 35 -3.70 35.01 -22.28
CA ARG A 35 -2.88 34.67 -23.44
C ARG A 35 -3.71 33.74 -24.32
N LYS A 36 -3.95 34.15 -25.58
CA LYS A 36 -4.47 33.25 -26.61
C LYS A 36 -3.57 32.02 -26.67
N ILE A 37 -4.15 30.84 -26.45
CA ILE A 37 -3.45 29.56 -26.53
C ILE A 37 -3.10 29.35 -28.01
N PRO A 38 -1.82 29.24 -28.39
CA PRO A 38 -1.47 28.91 -29.76
C PRO A 38 -1.99 27.50 -30.10
N PRO A 39 -2.36 27.23 -31.36
CA PRO A 39 -2.82 25.91 -31.77
C PRO A 39 -1.73 24.89 -31.46
N GLN A 40 -2.09 23.85 -30.70
CA GLN A 40 -1.15 22.81 -30.33
C GLN A 40 -0.70 22.09 -31.60
N ARG A 41 0.59 22.23 -31.93
CA ARG A 41 1.27 21.45 -32.96
C ARG A 41 1.22 20.00 -32.50
N MET A 42 0.39 19.18 -33.12
CA MET A 42 0.40 17.73 -32.87
C MET A 42 1.78 17.19 -33.28
N SER A 43 2.62 16.92 -32.29
CA SER A 43 3.84 16.15 -32.51
C SER A 43 3.44 14.70 -32.72
N ASN A 44 3.83 14.13 -33.86
CA ASN A 44 3.88 12.68 -34.02
C ASN A 44 5.00 12.16 -33.10
N SER A 45 4.70 11.98 -31.82
CA SER A 45 5.62 11.44 -30.83
C SER A 45 5.08 10.11 -30.33
N SER A 46 5.89 9.06 -30.49
CA SER A 46 5.88 7.73 -29.87
C SER A 46 4.61 7.29 -29.15
N PHE A 47 4.07 6.12 -29.53
CA PHE A 47 2.98 5.43 -28.83
C PHE A 47 3.09 5.61 -27.30
N ASP A 48 2.28 6.52 -26.77
CA ASP A 48 2.25 6.82 -25.36
C ASP A 48 1.41 5.74 -24.68
N TYR A 49 2.07 4.76 -24.07
CA TYR A 49 1.38 3.68 -23.38
C TYR A 49 0.76 4.23 -22.10
N ARG A 50 -0.58 4.36 -22.09
CA ARG A 50 -1.32 4.71 -20.89
C ARG A 50 -1.46 3.49 -19.98
N ILE A 51 -0.50 3.31 -19.07
CA ILE A 51 -0.59 2.30 -18.02
C ILE A 51 -1.64 2.76 -16.98
N GLN A 52 -2.62 1.92 -16.70
CA GLN A 52 -3.57 2.09 -15.61
C GLN A 52 -3.40 0.90 -14.67
N GLY A 53 -3.34 1.15 -13.36
CA GLY A 53 -3.14 0.12 -12.36
C GLY A 53 -3.79 0.49 -11.04
N MET A 54 -4.26 -0.52 -10.32
CA MET A 54 -4.74 -0.37 -8.95
C MET A 54 -3.62 -0.74 -7.99
N GLN A 55 -3.31 0.15 -7.05
CA GLN A 55 -2.36 -0.14 -5.98
C GLN A 55 -3.12 -0.73 -4.81
N HIS A 56 -2.62 -1.85 -4.29
CA HIS A 56 -3.11 -2.46 -3.06
C HIS A 56 -1.94 -2.99 -2.22
N ILE A 57 -2.21 -3.18 -0.93
CA ILE A 57 -1.32 -3.88 0.00
C ILE A 57 -2.02 -5.14 0.51
N GLY A 58 -1.35 -6.28 0.39
CA GLY A 58 -1.82 -7.55 0.92
C GLY A 58 -1.65 -7.62 2.44
N VAL A 59 -2.73 -7.88 3.16
CA VAL A 59 -2.73 -8.02 4.63
C VAL A 59 -3.28 -9.39 4.98
N ALA A 60 -2.41 -10.31 5.40
CA ALA A 60 -2.83 -11.63 5.85
C ALA A 60 -3.44 -11.55 7.27
N THR A 61 -4.51 -12.29 7.51
CA THR A 61 -5.20 -12.35 8.82
C THR A 61 -5.72 -13.75 9.14
N SER A 62 -5.84 -14.05 10.43
CA SER A 62 -6.51 -15.25 10.95
C SER A 62 -8.03 -15.10 11.04
N ASP A 63 -8.52 -13.88 11.28
CA ASP A 63 -9.95 -13.58 11.38
C ASP A 63 -10.33 -12.45 10.41
N MET A 64 -10.98 -12.85 9.32
CA MET A 64 -11.39 -11.94 8.23
C MET A 64 -12.41 -10.91 8.73
N ASP A 65 -13.47 -11.35 9.42
CA ASP A 65 -14.60 -10.49 9.74
C ASP A 65 -14.21 -9.47 10.83
N HIS A 66 -13.40 -9.90 11.80
CA HIS A 66 -12.80 -8.99 12.77
C HIS A 66 -11.91 -7.94 12.11
N SER A 67 -11.03 -8.35 11.20
CA SER A 67 -10.08 -7.45 10.54
C SER A 67 -10.77 -6.43 9.64
N LEU A 68 -11.76 -6.86 8.84
CA LEU A 68 -12.53 -5.95 7.99
C LEU A 68 -13.33 -4.94 8.83
N LYS A 69 -13.94 -5.38 9.93
CA LYS A 69 -14.60 -4.46 10.87
C LYS A 69 -13.63 -3.44 11.45
N PHE A 70 -12.44 -3.88 11.86
CA PHE A 70 -11.39 -3.03 12.41
C PHE A 70 -10.89 -2.01 11.38
N PHE A 71 -10.57 -2.43 10.15
CA PHE A 71 -10.10 -1.53 9.10
C PHE A 71 -11.16 -0.50 8.69
N ARG A 72 -12.43 -0.90 8.67
CA ARG A 72 -13.54 0.03 8.45
C ARG A 72 -13.64 1.08 9.56
N GLN A 73 -13.50 0.68 10.82
CA GLN A 73 -13.65 1.58 11.97
C GLN A 73 -12.46 2.54 12.14
N LEU A 74 -11.24 2.09 11.88
CA LEU A 74 -10.05 2.93 12.11
C LEU A 74 -9.57 3.68 10.87
N PHE A 75 -9.60 3.05 9.69
CA PHE A 75 -9.05 3.62 8.46
C PHE A 75 -10.13 4.07 7.47
N GLY A 76 -11.42 3.88 7.81
CA GLY A 76 -12.54 4.20 6.93
C GLY A 76 -12.55 3.35 5.66
N MET A 77 -11.97 2.14 5.68
CA MET A 77 -11.94 1.22 4.54
C MET A 77 -13.29 0.50 4.42
N ASP A 78 -14.29 1.21 3.94
CA ASP A 78 -15.71 0.83 4.00
C ASP A 78 -16.33 0.45 2.64
N ILE A 79 -15.60 0.64 1.54
CA ILE A 79 -16.05 0.29 0.20
C ILE A 79 -15.42 -1.03 -0.22
N PRO A 80 -16.19 -2.13 -0.31
CA PRO A 80 -15.70 -3.39 -0.83
C PRO A 80 -15.59 -3.32 -2.36
N PHE A 81 -14.43 -3.72 -2.88
CA PHE A 81 -14.22 -3.95 -4.31
C PHE A 81 -14.57 -5.40 -4.68
N PHE A 82 -14.16 -6.38 -3.86
CA PHE A 82 -14.65 -7.76 -3.90
C PHE A 82 -14.49 -8.45 -2.53
N ASP A 83 -15.19 -9.58 -2.35
CA ASP A 83 -14.99 -10.56 -1.29
C ASP A 83 -15.32 -11.96 -1.84
N SER A 84 -14.34 -12.85 -1.91
CA SER A 84 -14.52 -14.19 -2.49
C SER A 84 -13.56 -15.22 -1.92
N ILE A 85 -13.96 -16.49 -1.99
CA ILE A 85 -13.11 -17.64 -1.70
C ILE A 85 -12.66 -18.25 -3.02
N GLN A 86 -11.35 -18.30 -3.26
CA GLN A 86 -10.78 -18.76 -4.51
C GLN A 86 -9.48 -19.54 -4.29
N ALA A 87 -9.18 -20.45 -5.22
CA ALA A 87 -7.87 -21.06 -5.34
C ALA A 87 -6.85 -20.01 -5.84
N ALA A 88 -5.62 -20.08 -5.33
CA ALA A 88 -4.57 -19.10 -5.62
C ALA A 88 -3.32 -19.75 -6.26
N PRO A 89 -3.39 -20.23 -7.52
CA PRO A 89 -2.26 -20.92 -8.17
C PRO A 89 -1.05 -20.01 -8.41
N LEU A 90 -1.26 -18.69 -8.48
CA LEU A 90 -0.16 -17.72 -8.59
C LEU A 90 0.66 -17.59 -7.30
N MET A 91 0.18 -18.15 -6.18
CA MET A 91 0.87 -18.13 -4.90
C MET A 91 1.76 -19.37 -4.67
N ASP A 92 1.76 -20.36 -5.56
CA ASP A 92 2.46 -21.64 -5.39
C ASP A 92 3.93 -21.47 -4.99
N SER A 93 4.64 -20.50 -5.58
CA SER A 93 6.05 -20.19 -5.24
C SER A 93 6.26 -19.73 -3.79
N HIS A 94 5.20 -19.24 -3.13
CA HIS A 94 5.18 -18.78 -1.74
C HIS A 94 4.54 -19.81 -0.79
N THR A 95 3.90 -20.84 -1.34
CA THR A 95 3.14 -21.89 -0.63
C THR A 95 3.71 -23.28 -0.89
N ARG A 96 5.05 -23.40 -0.96
CA ARG A 96 5.78 -24.68 -1.10
C ARG A 96 5.45 -25.47 -2.38
N GLY A 97 5.01 -24.79 -3.43
CA GLY A 97 4.62 -25.41 -4.70
C GLY A 97 3.21 -26.00 -4.68
N GLU A 98 2.40 -25.72 -3.66
CA GLU A 98 1.02 -26.21 -3.55
C GLU A 98 0.03 -25.06 -3.68
N THR A 99 -1.02 -25.27 -4.48
CA THR A 99 -2.11 -24.31 -4.62
C THR A 99 -2.99 -24.30 -3.38
N ILE A 100 -3.08 -23.13 -2.77
CA ILE A 100 -3.90 -22.91 -1.57
C ILE A 100 -5.27 -22.34 -1.94
N THR A 101 -6.27 -22.62 -1.11
CA THR A 101 -7.55 -21.89 -1.11
C THR A 101 -7.48 -20.77 -0.08
N LYS A 102 -7.97 -19.58 -0.46
CA LYS A 102 -8.00 -18.39 0.40
C LYS A 102 -9.30 -17.62 0.24
N ARG A 103 -9.78 -17.01 1.32
CA ARG A 103 -10.74 -15.90 1.25
C ARG A 103 -9.95 -14.62 1.06
N ALA A 104 -10.31 -13.84 0.06
CA ALA A 104 -9.70 -12.54 -0.23
C ALA A 104 -10.81 -11.49 -0.29
N SER A 105 -10.62 -10.39 0.44
CA SER A 105 -11.50 -9.22 0.36
C SER A 105 -10.66 -7.97 0.12
N MET A 106 -10.96 -7.25 -0.94
CA MET A 106 -10.32 -5.98 -1.24
C MET A 106 -11.24 -4.84 -0.84
N VAL A 107 -10.78 -4.01 0.10
CA VAL A 107 -11.52 -2.86 0.62
C VAL A 107 -10.75 -1.57 0.37
N MET A 108 -11.47 -0.48 0.12
CA MET A 108 -10.93 0.83 -0.15
C MET A 108 -11.77 1.95 0.46
N ASN A 109 -11.25 3.18 0.42
CA ASN A 109 -11.99 4.38 0.76
C ASN A 109 -11.88 5.40 -0.39
N LEU A 110 -12.74 6.43 -0.40
CA LEU A 110 -12.74 7.47 -1.45
C LEU A 110 -11.79 8.64 -1.16
N GLN A 111 -11.01 8.57 -0.07
CA GLN A 111 -10.02 9.60 0.24
C GLN A 111 -8.73 9.45 -0.59
N GLY A 112 -8.66 8.39 -1.40
CA GLY A 112 -7.51 8.05 -2.22
C GLY A 112 -6.49 7.20 -1.46
N GLY A 113 -5.36 6.92 -2.10
CA GLY A 113 -4.33 6.05 -1.54
C GLY A 113 -4.39 4.63 -2.10
N CYS A 114 -4.21 3.64 -1.22
CA CYS A 114 -3.98 2.24 -1.55
C CYS A 114 -5.12 1.38 -1.01
N ALA A 115 -5.60 0.41 -1.79
CA ALA A 115 -6.59 -0.56 -1.31
C ALA A 115 -5.94 -1.58 -0.35
N PHE A 116 -6.73 -2.13 0.58
CA PHE A 116 -6.28 -3.26 1.41
C PHE A 116 -6.84 -4.54 0.82
N GLU A 117 -5.96 -5.44 0.39
CA GLU A 117 -6.32 -6.81 0.04
C GLU A 117 -6.14 -7.68 1.29
N VAL A 118 -7.23 -7.88 2.04
CA VAL A 118 -7.23 -8.70 3.24
C VAL A 118 -7.38 -10.16 2.85
N LEU A 119 -6.47 -11.00 3.34
CA LEU A 119 -6.30 -12.38 2.91
C LEU A 119 -6.36 -13.31 4.12
N ARG A 120 -7.17 -14.36 4.04
CA ARG A 120 -7.16 -15.46 5.01
C ARG A 120 -6.98 -16.77 4.25
N ALA A 121 -5.94 -17.52 4.59
CA ALA A 121 -5.81 -18.88 4.10
C ALA A 121 -6.93 -19.76 4.68
N ASP A 122 -7.60 -20.51 3.82
CA ASP A 122 -8.66 -21.45 4.21
C ASP A 122 -8.10 -22.88 4.28
N SER A 123 -7.09 -23.16 3.47
CA SER A 123 -6.40 -24.47 3.39
C SER A 123 -5.46 -24.78 4.56
N PHE A 124 -5.04 -23.78 5.35
CA PHE A 124 -4.18 -23.99 6.51
C PHE A 124 -4.35 -22.89 7.55
N GLU A 125 -4.02 -23.18 8.80
CA GLU A 125 -4.08 -22.22 9.89
C GLU A 125 -2.88 -21.24 9.84
N PRO A 126 -3.10 -19.92 9.81
CA PRO A 126 -2.02 -18.94 9.83
C PRO A 126 -1.17 -19.04 11.10
N VAL A 127 0.15 -19.02 10.94
CA VAL A 127 1.10 -19.08 12.06
C VAL A 127 1.80 -17.73 12.20
N PRO A 128 1.88 -17.15 13.42
CA PRO A 128 2.61 -15.90 13.64
C PRO A 128 4.12 -16.09 13.38
N ALA A 129 4.83 -14.97 13.21
CA ALA A 129 6.28 -15.01 13.13
C ALA A 129 6.87 -15.66 14.40
N GLY A 130 7.85 -16.55 14.24
CA GLY A 130 8.53 -17.22 15.36
C GLY A 130 9.54 -16.34 16.10
N TRP A 131 9.57 -15.04 15.81
CA TRP A 131 10.47 -14.05 16.37
C TRP A 131 9.75 -12.70 16.52
N GLU A 132 10.30 -11.81 17.34
CA GLU A 132 9.79 -10.45 17.50
C GLU A 132 10.15 -9.61 16.27
N ILE A 133 9.14 -9.08 15.59
CA ILE A 133 9.31 -8.24 14.40
C ILE A 133 9.74 -6.84 14.83
N ALA A 134 10.80 -6.31 14.23
CA ALA A 134 11.30 -4.98 14.51
C ALA A 134 11.66 -4.18 13.24
N PRO A 135 11.74 -2.84 13.33
CA PRO A 135 12.21 -2.03 12.21
C PRO A 135 13.60 -2.46 11.74
N GLY A 136 13.73 -2.67 10.43
CA GLY A 136 14.96 -3.13 9.78
C GLY A 136 14.99 -4.62 9.43
N ASP A 137 14.02 -5.41 9.91
CA ASP A 137 13.87 -6.81 9.50
C ASP A 137 13.50 -6.93 8.01
N LEU A 138 13.83 -8.08 7.42
CA LEU A 138 13.50 -8.36 6.02
C LEU A 138 12.00 -8.57 5.84
N GLY A 139 11.41 -7.85 4.88
CA GLY A 139 10.00 -7.93 4.52
C GLY A 139 9.25 -6.62 4.73
N ILE A 140 7.92 -6.69 4.66
CA ILE A 140 7.04 -5.54 4.91
C ILE A 140 6.74 -5.49 6.41
N THR A 141 7.41 -4.59 7.13
CA THR A 141 7.28 -4.44 8.59
C THR A 141 6.35 -3.31 9.00
N THR A 142 6.11 -2.34 8.12
CA THR A 142 5.25 -1.18 8.40
C THR A 142 4.61 -0.67 7.12
N ILE A 143 3.35 -0.29 7.23
CA ILE A 143 2.59 0.38 6.18
C ILE A 143 2.20 1.75 6.73
N GLN A 144 2.35 2.79 5.92
CA GLN A 144 1.93 4.14 6.28
C GLN A 144 0.79 4.58 5.37
N MET A 145 -0.29 5.04 5.97
CA MET A 145 -1.43 5.63 5.29
C MET A 145 -1.52 7.10 5.67
N LYS A 146 -1.67 7.97 4.67
CA LYS A 146 -1.95 9.40 4.90
C LYS A 146 -3.44 9.57 5.13
N THR A 147 -3.79 10.27 6.19
CA THR A 147 -5.15 10.68 6.53
C THR A 147 -5.33 12.17 6.27
N ARG A 148 -6.58 12.63 6.21
CA ARG A 148 -6.90 14.05 5.99
C ARG A 148 -6.42 14.94 7.15
N ASP A 149 -6.44 14.39 8.36
CA ASP A 149 -6.02 15.02 9.61
C ASP A 149 -4.87 14.22 10.25
#